data_AF-A0A1W9LY85-F1
#
_entry.id   AF-A0A1W9LY85-F1
#
_cell.length_a   1.000
_cell.length_b   1.000
_cell.length_c   1.000
_cell.angle_alpha   90.00
_cell.angle_beta   90.00
_cell.angle_gamma   90.00
#
_symmetry.space_group_name_H-M   'P 1'
#
loop_
_entity.id
_entity.type
_entity.pdbx_description
1 polymer ?
#
loop_
_entity_poly.entity_id
_entity_poly.type
_entity_poly.pdbx_seq_one_letter_code
_entity_poly.pdbx_strand_id
1 'polypeptide(L)'
;MFDEIIQNSELFALIRSQCDENEISAKFDEQLEGDEEKYIILKPDAYYNTINFPTPLPSVDCLIIVKCDSNQKYDFYLIELKNIKSPAGFNKKNIVEKFKTVIEDFLTKRFGYIFLNYRINSLYLFFISDPYRKGNLTDKEYEKIIKGLKLEFFQSVKPLVFKGKEAFITPVLPNSVRITPC
;
A
#
# COMPACT_ATOMS: atom_id res chain seq x y z
N MET A 1 -13.39 13.43 0.22
CA MET A 1 -11.99 13.13 0.57
C MET A 1 -11.05 13.66 -0.49
N PHE A 2 -11.27 13.35 -1.78
CA PHE A 2 -10.38 13.76 -2.87
C PHE A 2 -10.17 15.28 -2.93
N ASP A 3 -11.24 16.06 -2.80
CA ASP A 3 -11.11 17.53 -2.78
C ASP A 3 -10.21 18.04 -1.64
N GLU A 4 -10.36 17.47 -0.44
CA GLU A 4 -9.51 17.83 0.71
C GLU A 4 -8.04 17.43 0.51
N ILE A 5 -7.79 16.30 -0.16
CA ILE A 5 -6.44 15.87 -0.55
C ILE A 5 -5.83 16.85 -1.56
N ILE A 6 -6.59 17.23 -2.59
CA ILE A 6 -6.13 18.12 -3.66
C ILE A 6 -5.88 19.54 -3.14
N GLN A 7 -6.72 20.02 -2.22
CA GLN A 7 -6.59 21.34 -1.62
C GLN A 7 -5.47 21.41 -0.56
N ASN A 8 -5.02 20.26 -0.05
CA ASN A 8 -3.92 20.21 0.90
C ASN A 8 -2.56 20.19 0.18
N SER A 9 -1.75 21.23 0.34
CA SER A 9 -0.49 21.38 -0.38
C SER A 9 0.51 20.25 -0.13
N GLU A 10 0.59 19.73 1.10
CA GLU A 10 1.48 18.61 1.42
C GLU A 10 1.03 17.33 0.73
N LEU A 11 -0.25 16.95 0.83
CA LEU A 11 -0.77 15.75 0.18
C LEU A 11 -0.79 15.86 -1.34
N PHE A 12 -1.13 17.03 -1.89
CA PHE A 12 -1.10 17.29 -3.33
C PHE A 12 0.29 17.02 -3.92
N ALA A 13 1.36 17.43 -3.23
CA ALA A 13 2.73 17.18 -3.65
C ALA A 13 3.11 15.68 -3.66
N LEU A 14 2.35 14.82 -2.98
CA LEU A 14 2.55 13.37 -2.94
C LEU A 14 1.74 12.61 -4.00
N ILE A 15 0.83 13.28 -4.71
CA ILE A 15 0.01 12.62 -5.75
C ILE A 15 0.89 12.13 -6.89
N ARG A 16 0.68 10.90 -7.34
CA ARG A 16 1.35 10.31 -8.51
C ARG A 16 0.34 9.64 -9.43
N SER A 17 0.71 9.52 -10.70
CA SER A 17 -0.08 8.76 -11.68
C SER A 17 0.10 7.25 -11.56
N GLN A 18 1.21 6.80 -10.96
CA GLN A 18 1.54 5.38 -10.84
C GLN A 18 2.13 5.05 -9.46
N CYS A 19 1.91 3.80 -9.06
CA CYS A 19 2.59 3.17 -7.94
C CYS A 19 3.68 2.24 -8.49
N ASP A 20 4.88 2.78 -8.65
CA ASP A 20 6.04 2.09 -9.21
C ASP A 20 7.32 2.36 -8.40
N GLU A 21 8.17 1.34 -8.36
CA GLU A 21 9.53 1.39 -7.82
C GLU A 21 10.40 0.32 -8.51
N ASN A 22 11.58 0.70 -9.04
CA ASN A 22 12.60 -0.23 -9.55
C ASN A 22 12.04 -1.34 -10.48
N GLU A 23 11.28 -0.97 -11.53
CA GLU A 23 10.64 -1.87 -12.52
C GLU A 23 9.48 -2.73 -11.98
N ILE A 24 9.09 -2.57 -10.71
CA ILE A 24 7.89 -3.19 -10.14
C ILE A 24 6.81 -2.11 -10.04
N SER A 25 5.58 -2.46 -10.41
CA SER A 25 4.44 -1.56 -10.28
C SER A 25 3.19 -2.32 -9.86
N ALA A 26 2.35 -1.67 -9.06
CA ALA A 26 0.99 -2.15 -8.81
C ALA A 26 0.14 -1.98 -10.07
N LYS A 27 -0.64 -3.01 -10.42
CA LYS A 27 -1.54 -2.97 -11.59
C LYS A 27 -2.95 -2.58 -11.16
N PHE A 28 -3.63 -1.86 -12.03
CA PHE A 28 -5.04 -1.52 -11.87
C PHE A 28 -5.89 -2.48 -12.71
N ASP A 29 -7.13 -2.70 -12.27
CA ASP A 29 -8.15 -3.30 -13.10
C ASP A 29 -8.48 -2.37 -14.28
N GLU A 30 -8.87 -2.94 -15.43
CA GLU A 30 -9.19 -2.18 -16.65
C GLU A 30 -10.30 -1.15 -16.42
N GLN A 31 -11.19 -1.38 -15.45
CA GLN A 31 -12.26 -0.45 -15.08
C GLN A 31 -11.80 0.78 -14.30
N LEU A 32 -10.59 0.75 -13.74
CA LEU A 32 -9.94 1.87 -13.06
C LEU A 32 -8.83 2.50 -13.89
N GLU A 33 -8.26 1.77 -14.84
CA GLU A 33 -7.09 2.24 -15.59
C GLU A 33 -7.41 3.52 -16.39
N GLY A 34 -6.68 4.60 -16.08
CA GLY A 34 -6.89 5.92 -16.69
C GLY A 34 -8.05 6.74 -16.12
N ASP A 35 -8.80 6.24 -15.13
CA ASP A 35 -9.91 6.96 -14.51
C ASP A 35 -9.47 7.66 -13.21
N GLU A 36 -8.81 8.81 -13.37
CA GLU A 36 -8.26 9.62 -12.26
C GLU A 36 -9.36 10.19 -11.34
N GLU A 37 -10.63 10.14 -11.72
CA GLU A 37 -11.75 10.54 -10.85
C GLU A 37 -12.13 9.46 -9.81
N LYS A 38 -11.74 8.20 -10.08
CA LYS A 38 -12.07 7.06 -9.22
C LYS A 38 -10.99 6.72 -8.21
N TYR A 39 -9.75 7.15 -8.41
CA TYR A 39 -8.68 6.86 -7.46
C TYR A 39 -7.65 7.98 -7.34
N ILE A 40 -7.02 8.05 -6.18
CA ILE A 40 -5.82 8.87 -5.95
C ILE A 40 -4.71 7.94 -5.46
N ILE A 41 -3.50 8.12 -6.00
CA ILE A 41 -2.27 7.49 -5.49
C ILE A 41 -1.45 8.56 -4.78
N LEU A 42 -1.16 8.33 -3.50
CA LEU A 42 -0.22 9.11 -2.71
C LEU A 42 1.07 8.30 -2.52
N LYS A 43 2.22 8.97 -2.45
CA LYS A 43 3.52 8.38 -2.07
C LYS A 43 3.95 8.82 -0.66
N PRO A 44 3.59 8.08 0.41
CA PRO A 44 3.93 8.47 1.79
C PRO A 44 5.44 8.47 2.07
N ASP A 45 6.22 7.65 1.39
CA ASP A 45 7.69 7.68 1.44
C ASP A 45 8.28 9.03 1.04
N ALA A 46 7.71 9.68 0.03
CA ALA A 46 8.12 11.02 -0.36
C ALA A 46 7.84 12.07 0.71
N TYR A 47 6.85 11.85 1.59
CA TYR A 47 6.58 12.75 2.73
C TYR A 47 7.64 12.62 3.82
N TYR A 48 7.97 11.38 4.21
CA TYR A 48 8.95 11.11 5.25
C TYR A 48 10.41 11.26 4.77
N ASN A 49 10.64 11.31 3.46
CA ASN A 49 11.96 11.55 2.86
C ASN A 49 12.17 13.05 2.52
N THR A 50 11.88 13.92 3.48
CA THR A 50 12.08 15.37 3.36
C THR A 50 13.02 15.88 4.46
N ILE A 51 13.51 17.12 4.30
CA ILE A 51 14.37 17.77 5.30
C ILE A 51 13.74 17.89 6.69
N ASN A 52 12.40 17.82 6.77
CA ASN A 52 11.65 17.86 8.02
C ASN A 52 11.80 16.57 8.84
N PHE A 53 12.36 15.51 8.24
CA PHE A 53 12.64 14.23 8.87
C PHE A 53 14.15 13.91 8.73
N PRO A 54 15.00 14.46 9.63
CA PRO A 54 16.44 14.17 9.62
C PRO A 54 16.77 12.68 9.71
N THR A 55 15.86 11.90 10.31
CA THR A 55 15.83 10.45 10.21
C THR A 55 14.48 10.05 9.64
N PRO A 56 14.40 9.67 8.35
CA PRO A 56 13.16 9.29 7.71
C PRO A 56 12.47 8.15 8.45
N LEU A 57 11.17 8.29 8.70
CA LEU A 57 10.37 7.18 9.22
C LEU A 57 10.15 6.17 8.09
N PRO A 58 10.15 4.86 8.40
CA PRO A 58 9.86 3.84 7.40
C PRO A 58 8.40 3.95 6.96
N SER A 59 8.15 4.05 5.66
CA SER A 59 6.79 4.03 5.12
C SER A 59 6.70 3.18 3.86
N VAL A 60 5.47 2.81 3.51
CA VAL A 60 5.16 2.13 2.26
C VAL A 60 5.33 3.10 1.08
N ASP A 61 5.57 2.56 -0.11
CA ASP A 61 5.78 3.37 -1.31
C ASP A 61 4.49 4.03 -1.78
N CYS A 62 3.33 3.38 -1.61
CA CYS A 62 2.06 3.92 -2.10
C CYS A 62 0.89 3.72 -1.13
N LEU A 63 0.04 4.74 -1.06
CA LEU A 63 -1.31 4.68 -0.56
C LEU A 63 -2.25 4.97 -1.73
N ILE A 64 -3.01 3.96 -2.17
CA ILE A 64 -4.02 4.11 -3.21
C ILE A 64 -5.40 4.16 -2.54
N ILE A 65 -6.16 5.19 -2.87
CA ILE A 65 -7.49 5.43 -2.34
C ILE A 65 -8.47 5.32 -3.50
N VAL A 66 -9.35 4.34 -3.47
CA VAL A 66 -10.39 4.11 -4.48
C VAL A 66 -11.71 4.63 -3.94
N LYS A 67 -12.40 5.47 -4.70
CA LYS A 67 -13.75 5.96 -4.40
C LYS A 67 -14.76 4.90 -4.83
N CYS A 68 -15.64 4.50 -3.90
CA CYS A 68 -16.66 3.50 -4.20
C CYS A 68 -17.95 4.17 -4.70
N ASP A 69 -18.37 3.82 -5.91
CA ASP A 69 -19.53 4.43 -6.56
C ASP A 69 -20.85 4.10 -5.82
N SER A 70 -20.88 2.94 -5.18
CA SER A 70 -22.10 2.36 -4.60
C SER A 70 -22.53 2.95 -3.25
N ASN A 71 -21.61 3.56 -2.48
CA ASN A 71 -21.89 3.84 -1.06
C ASN A 71 -21.14 5.02 -0.44
N GLN A 72 -20.55 5.91 -1.24
CA GLN A 72 -19.82 7.10 -0.77
C GLN A 72 -18.70 6.79 0.25
N LYS A 73 -18.16 5.58 0.22
CA LYS A 73 -17.00 5.17 1.02
C LYS A 73 -15.80 4.98 0.10
N TYR A 74 -14.69 4.60 0.72
CA TYR A 74 -13.42 4.41 0.03
C TYR A 74 -12.80 3.06 0.37
N ASP A 75 -12.08 2.47 -0.57
CA ASP A 75 -11.16 1.37 -0.32
C ASP A 75 -9.72 1.89 -0.29
N PHE A 76 -8.97 1.40 0.70
CA PHE A 76 -7.59 1.82 0.94
C PHE A 76 -6.64 0.66 0.64
N TYR A 77 -5.66 0.90 -0.20
CA TYR A 77 -4.59 -0.05 -0.52
C TYR A 77 -3.25 0.57 -0.13
N LEU A 78 -2.59 -0.01 0.87
CA LEU A 78 -1.21 0.31 1.19
C LEU A 78 -0.31 -0.69 0.48
N ILE A 79 0.67 -0.19 -0.26
CA ILE A 79 1.53 -1.02 -1.11
C ILE A 79 2.99 -0.70 -0.83
N GLU A 80 3.71 -1.74 -0.41
CA GLU A 80 5.17 -1.76 -0.36
C GLU A 80 5.68 -2.58 -1.54
N LEU A 81 6.51 -1.96 -2.36
CA LEU A 81 7.22 -2.55 -3.48
C LEU A 81 8.64 -2.92 -3.05
N LYS A 82 9.14 -4.07 -3.53
CA LYS A 82 10.52 -4.45 -3.25
C LYS A 82 11.10 -5.26 -4.40
N ASN A 83 11.96 -4.62 -5.19
CA ASN A 83 12.75 -5.32 -6.19
C ASN A 83 14.00 -5.94 -5.56
N ILE A 84 13.86 -7.19 -5.12
CA ILE A 84 14.93 -7.94 -4.47
C ILE A 84 15.16 -9.25 -5.21
N LYS A 85 16.43 -9.59 -5.40
CA LYS A 85 16.87 -10.80 -6.09
C LYS A 85 17.20 -11.96 -5.14
N SER A 86 17.02 -11.76 -3.83
CA SER A 86 17.33 -12.74 -2.79
C SER A 86 16.54 -12.50 -1.50
N PRO A 87 16.11 -13.57 -0.79
CA PRO A 87 15.46 -13.47 0.52
C PRO A 87 16.36 -13.01 1.67
N ALA A 88 17.68 -12.93 1.45
CA ALA A 88 18.62 -12.50 2.47
C ALA A 88 18.36 -11.05 2.92
N GLY A 89 17.88 -10.19 2.02
CA GLY A 89 17.61 -8.77 2.27
C GLY A 89 16.27 -8.45 2.94
N PHE A 90 15.44 -9.44 3.28
CA PHE A 90 14.16 -9.18 3.95
C PHE A 90 14.33 -8.84 5.42
N ASN A 91 14.24 -7.54 5.74
CA ASN A 91 13.95 -7.11 7.10
C ASN A 91 12.43 -7.05 7.32
N LYS A 92 11.86 -8.18 7.77
CA LYS A 92 10.41 -8.33 7.94
C LYS A 92 9.82 -7.36 8.96
N LYS A 93 10.57 -7.07 10.04
CA LYS A 93 10.13 -6.10 11.06
C LYS A 93 10.03 -4.71 10.47
N ASN A 94 11.02 -4.31 9.66
CA ASN A 94 10.98 -3.04 8.95
C ASN A 94 9.78 -2.95 8.00
N ILE A 95 9.46 -4.02 7.27
CA ILE A 95 8.28 -4.05 6.38
C ILE A 95 6.99 -3.83 7.18
N VAL A 96 6.80 -4.53 8.31
CA VAL A 96 5.65 -4.30 9.19
C VAL A 96 5.60 -2.84 9.68
N GLU A 97 6.75 -2.28 10.05
CA GLU A 97 6.85 -0.90 10.55
C GLU A 97 6.48 0.14 9.49
N LYS A 98 6.78 -0.14 8.21
CA LYS A 98 6.36 0.71 7.09
C LYS A 98 4.85 0.86 7.00
N PHE A 99 4.11 -0.25 7.09
CA PHE A 99 2.64 -0.22 7.10
C PHE A 99 2.10 0.46 8.36
N LYS A 100 2.67 0.15 9.53
CA LYS A 100 2.27 0.76 10.80
C LYS A 100 2.43 2.27 10.80
N THR A 101 3.57 2.77 10.34
CA THR A 101 3.85 4.22 10.29
C THR A 101 2.79 4.94 9.47
N VAL A 102 2.40 4.38 8.30
CA VAL A 102 1.37 5.00 7.46
C VAL A 102 0.01 4.99 8.15
N ILE A 103 -0.36 3.90 8.83
CA ILE A 103 -1.65 3.83 9.54
C ILE A 103 -1.66 4.74 10.77
N GLU A 104 -0.66 4.62 11.64
CA GLU A 104 -0.64 5.21 12.98
C GLU A 104 -0.15 6.67 12.98
N ASP A 105 0.70 7.07 12.03
CA ASP A 105 1.20 8.44 11.92
C ASP A 105 0.56 9.18 10.75
N PHE A 106 0.75 8.72 9.51
CA PHE A 106 0.30 9.45 8.31
C PHE A 106 -1.23 9.61 8.29
N LEU A 107 -1.97 8.51 8.36
CA LEU A 107 -3.43 8.48 8.26
C LEU A 107 -4.15 8.94 9.53
N THR A 108 -3.56 8.70 10.71
CA THR A 108 -4.25 8.93 11.99
C THR A 108 -3.83 10.23 12.67
N LYS A 109 -2.56 10.63 12.61
CA LYS A 109 -2.04 11.81 13.32
C LYS A 109 -1.85 12.99 12.38
N ARG A 110 -0.98 12.86 11.38
CA ARG A 110 -0.56 13.96 10.49
C ARG A 110 -1.74 14.48 9.67
N PHE A 111 -2.38 13.57 8.95
CA PHE A 111 -3.51 13.88 8.06
C PHE A 111 -4.83 13.30 8.59
N GLY A 112 -4.89 13.02 9.90
CA GLY A 112 -6.08 12.48 10.54
C GLY A 112 -7.31 13.38 10.37
N TYR A 113 -7.10 14.70 10.32
CA TYR A 113 -8.16 15.68 10.07
C TYR A 113 -8.82 15.53 8.69
N ILE A 114 -8.22 14.81 7.74
CA ILE A 114 -8.85 14.44 6.46
C ILE A 114 -9.34 12.99 6.56
N PHE A 115 -8.42 12.04 6.79
CA PHE A 115 -8.72 10.62 6.63
C PHE A 115 -9.69 10.06 7.68
N LEU A 116 -9.75 10.63 8.89
CA LEU A 116 -10.67 10.17 9.92
C LEU A 116 -12.11 10.63 9.69
N ASN A 117 -12.35 11.63 8.84
CA ASN A 117 -13.70 12.16 8.56
C ASN A 117 -14.52 11.27 7.60
N TYR A 118 -13.87 10.35 6.87
CA TYR A 118 -14.51 9.56 5.80
C TYR A 118 -14.59 8.08 6.11
N ARG A 119 -15.72 7.44 5.81
CA ARG A 119 -15.89 6.00 6.01
C ARG A 119 -15.12 5.21 4.94
N ILE A 120 -14.56 4.07 5.35
CA ILE A 120 -13.91 3.13 4.43
C ILE A 120 -14.66 1.79 4.38
N ASN A 121 -14.64 1.14 3.23
CA ASN A 121 -15.19 -0.20 3.05
C ASN A 121 -14.15 -1.24 3.46
N SER A 122 -12.95 -1.13 2.90
CA SER A 122 -11.90 -2.13 3.04
C SER A 122 -10.52 -1.49 3.23
N LEU A 123 -9.63 -2.26 3.84
CA LEU A 123 -8.21 -1.96 3.97
C LEU A 123 -7.43 -3.17 3.41
N TYR A 124 -6.52 -2.91 2.48
CA TYR A 124 -5.67 -3.92 1.87
C TYR A 124 -4.20 -3.53 2.06
N LEU A 125 -3.37 -4.50 2.46
CA LEU A 125 -1.94 -4.30 2.70
C LEU A 125 -1.17 -5.27 1.82
N PHE A 126 -0.53 -4.78 0.76
CA PHE A 126 0.18 -5.62 -0.20
C PHE A 126 1.68 -5.40 -0.12
N PHE A 127 2.41 -6.51 -0.03
CA PHE A 127 3.85 -6.53 -0.14
C PHE A 127 4.27 -7.20 -1.45
N ILE A 128 4.59 -6.39 -2.46
CA ILE A 128 4.86 -6.86 -3.82
C ILE A 128 6.35 -7.10 -4.00
N SER A 129 6.74 -8.37 -4.17
CA SER A 129 8.14 -8.75 -4.37
C SER A 129 8.29 -10.10 -5.06
N ASP A 130 9.37 -10.29 -5.82
CA ASP A 130 9.77 -11.60 -6.37
C ASP A 130 11.18 -12.04 -5.93
N PRO A 131 11.40 -12.26 -4.62
CA PRO A 131 12.70 -12.66 -4.09
C PRO A 131 13.21 -14.03 -4.59
N TYR A 132 12.31 -14.88 -5.11
CA TYR A 132 12.59 -16.25 -5.51
C TYR A 132 12.61 -16.43 -7.04
N ARG A 133 12.46 -15.35 -7.82
CA ARG A 133 12.42 -15.34 -9.29
C ARG A 133 11.38 -16.30 -9.85
N LYS A 134 10.15 -16.17 -9.34
CA LYS A 134 9.00 -17.01 -9.63
C LYS A 134 7.93 -16.31 -10.47
N GLY A 135 8.25 -15.19 -11.11
CA GLY A 135 7.34 -14.27 -11.83
C GLY A 135 6.35 -14.82 -12.86
N ASN A 136 6.25 -16.14 -13.06
CA ASN A 136 5.24 -16.80 -13.90
C ASN A 136 4.24 -17.67 -13.12
N LEU A 137 4.28 -17.66 -11.78
CA LEU A 137 3.34 -18.42 -10.97
C LEU A 137 2.01 -17.69 -10.79
N THR A 138 0.93 -18.46 -10.69
CA THR A 138 -0.35 -17.95 -10.18
C THR A 138 -0.25 -17.63 -8.69
N ASP A 139 -1.13 -16.78 -8.16
CA ASP A 139 -1.15 -16.46 -6.72
C ASP A 139 -1.28 -17.71 -5.84
N LYS A 140 -2.11 -18.68 -6.25
CA LYS A 140 -2.29 -19.95 -5.52
C LYS A 140 -1.03 -20.80 -5.50
N GLU A 141 -0.26 -20.79 -6.57
CA GLU A 141 1.02 -21.50 -6.63
C GLU A 141 2.07 -20.77 -5.80
N TYR A 142 2.07 -19.45 -5.86
CA TYR A 142 2.95 -18.64 -5.05
C TYR A 142 2.66 -18.89 -3.57
N GLU A 143 1.42 -18.77 -3.11
CA GLU A 143 0.94 -19.05 -1.75
C GLU A 143 1.46 -20.38 -1.19
N LYS A 144 1.42 -21.46 -1.99
CA LYS A 144 1.94 -22.77 -1.60
C LYS A 144 3.45 -22.77 -1.38
N ILE A 145 4.18 -21.99 -2.17
CA ILE A 145 5.63 -21.84 -2.03
C ILE A 145 5.98 -20.97 -0.83
N ILE A 146 5.18 -19.95 -0.52
CA ILE A 146 5.42 -19.05 0.63
C ILE A 146 5.41 -19.81 1.97
N LYS A 147 4.67 -20.93 2.04
CA LYS A 147 4.62 -21.81 3.23
C LYS A 147 6.00 -22.37 3.54
N GLY A 148 6.49 -22.14 4.76
CA GLY A 148 7.84 -22.50 5.19
C GLY A 148 8.92 -21.49 4.80
N LEU A 149 8.58 -20.39 4.10
CA LEU A 149 9.53 -19.36 3.70
C LEU A 149 9.48 -18.13 4.62
N LYS A 150 10.47 -17.25 4.46
CA LYS A 150 10.56 -15.99 5.23
C LYS A 150 9.27 -15.16 5.17
N LEU A 151 8.51 -15.26 4.11
CA LEU A 151 7.28 -14.50 3.89
C LEU A 151 6.06 -15.05 4.68
N GLU A 152 6.08 -16.32 5.13
CA GLU A 152 5.05 -16.88 6.04
C GLU A 152 4.94 -16.08 7.35
N PHE A 153 6.02 -15.43 7.76
CA PHE A 153 6.04 -14.53 8.92
C PHE A 153 4.87 -13.54 8.91
N PHE A 154 4.50 -12.99 7.75
CA PHE A 154 3.43 -12.00 7.68
C PHE A 154 2.05 -12.57 8.05
N GLN A 155 1.85 -13.88 7.91
CA GLN A 155 0.64 -14.58 8.37
C GLN A 155 0.60 -14.70 9.91
N SER A 156 1.75 -14.61 10.58
CA SER A 156 1.86 -14.65 12.05
C SER A 156 1.83 -13.27 12.71
N VAL A 157 1.93 -12.19 11.92
CA VAL A 157 1.84 -10.82 12.41
C VAL A 157 0.37 -10.51 12.72
N LYS A 158 0.11 -9.82 13.84
CA LYS A 158 -1.24 -9.34 14.15
C LYS A 158 -1.76 -8.45 13.02
N PRO A 159 -3.06 -8.56 12.66
CA PRO A 159 -3.61 -7.68 11.64
C PRO A 159 -3.46 -6.23 12.08
N LEU A 160 -3.15 -5.35 11.13
CA LEU A 160 -3.16 -3.91 11.36
C LEU A 160 -4.58 -3.40 11.19
N VAL A 161 -4.93 -2.35 11.93
CA VAL A 161 -6.31 -1.87 12.01
C VAL A 161 -6.35 -0.38 11.68
N PHE A 162 -7.21 -0.01 10.73
CA PHE A 162 -7.56 1.39 10.48
C PHE A 162 -9.07 1.51 10.40
N LYS A 163 -9.65 2.43 11.19
CA LYS A 163 -11.11 2.67 11.23
C LYS A 163 -11.97 1.41 11.39
N GLY A 164 -11.52 0.48 12.23
CA GLY A 164 -12.20 -0.80 12.49
C GLY A 164 -12.10 -1.83 11.37
N LYS A 165 -11.29 -1.57 10.33
CA LYS A 165 -10.96 -2.52 9.27
C LYS A 165 -9.63 -3.17 9.58
N GLU A 166 -9.67 -4.48 9.78
CA GLU A 166 -8.50 -5.31 10.03
C GLU A 166 -7.94 -5.83 8.70
N ALA A 167 -6.62 -5.78 8.54
CA ALA A 167 -5.95 -6.30 7.36
C ALA A 167 -4.62 -6.96 7.71
N PHE A 168 -4.33 -8.09 7.06
CA PHE A 168 -3.02 -8.73 7.10
C PHE A 168 -2.15 -8.21 5.96
N ILE A 169 -0.83 -8.21 6.18
CA ILE A 169 0.13 -7.94 5.10
C ILE A 169 0.18 -9.19 4.22
N THR A 170 -0.24 -9.05 2.97
CA THR A 170 -0.30 -10.14 1.99
C THR A 170 0.90 -10.05 1.05
N PRO A 171 1.84 -11.00 1.09
CA PRO A 171 2.93 -11.07 0.12
C PRO A 171 2.41 -11.56 -1.23
N VAL A 172 2.76 -10.86 -2.29
CA VAL A 172 2.26 -11.10 -3.66
C VAL A 172 3.39 -10.93 -4.67
N LEU A 173 3.25 -11.57 -5.84
CA LEU A 173 4.21 -11.43 -6.93
C LEU A 173 3.98 -10.11 -7.68
N PRO A 174 5.02 -9.55 -8.33
CA PRO A 174 4.85 -8.52 -9.33
C PRO A 174 3.80 -8.94 -10.37
N ASN A 175 2.93 -8.01 -10.77
CA ASN A 175 1.83 -8.20 -11.73
C ASN A 175 0.65 -9.08 -11.26
N SER A 176 0.65 -9.61 -10.04
CA SER A 176 -0.45 -10.47 -9.58
C SER A 176 -1.57 -9.70 -8.87
N VAL A 177 -1.24 -8.60 -8.19
CA VAL A 177 -2.26 -7.70 -7.63
C VAL A 177 -2.86 -6.82 -8.70
N ARG A 178 -4.20 -6.80 -8.73
CA ARG A 178 -4.99 -5.78 -9.42
C ARG A 178 -5.76 -4.96 -8.38
N ILE A 179 -5.57 -3.65 -8.41
CA ILE A 179 -6.40 -2.71 -7.66
C ILE A 179 -7.76 -2.67 -8.36
N THR A 180 -8.81 -3.06 -7.66
CA THR A 180 -10.15 -3.22 -8.22
C THR A 180 -11.09 -2.10 -7.76
N PRO A 181 -12.11 -1.75 -8.58
CA PRO A 181 -13.16 -0.83 -8.16
C PRO A 181 -14.01 -1.42 -7.03
N CYS A 182 -14.72 -0.53 -6.35
CA CYS A 182 -15.80 -0.77 -5.39
C CYS A 182 -16.98 0.19 -5.72
#